data_AF-A0A920PVR1-F1
#
_entry.id   AF-A0A920PVR1-F1
#
_cell.length_a   1.000
_cell.length_b   1.000
_cell.length_c   1.000
_cell.angle_alpha   90.00
_cell.angle_beta   90.00
_cell.angle_gamma   90.00
#
_symmetry.space_group_name_H-M   'P 1'
#
loop_
_entity.id
_entity.type
_entity.pdbx_description
1 polymer ?
#
loop_
_entity_poly.entity_id
_entity_poly.type
_entity_poly.pdbx_seq_one_letter_code
_entity_poly.pdbx_strand_id
1 'polypeptide(L)' 'MPPHVCDNLLHMESRFGADVLNSLRAKGHQLNMMPDWGAQGSEMMIQVDPKTGALHGSADPRRDGYAIGW' A
#
# COMPACT_ATOMS: atom_id res chain seq x y z
N MET A 1 25.41 3.56 -12.20
CA MET A 1 24.05 2.99 -12.20
C MET A 1 23.45 3.21 -13.57
N PRO A 2 22.99 2.18 -14.29
CA PRO A 2 22.22 2.41 -15.51
C PRO A 2 20.92 3.16 -15.14
N PRO A 3 20.30 3.91 -16.06
CA PRO A 3 19.05 4.60 -15.78
C PRO A 3 17.99 3.58 -15.33
N HIS A 4 17.16 3.95 -14.36
CA HIS A 4 16.01 3.16 -13.92
C HIS A 4 15.00 3.10 -15.08
N VAL A 5 15.22 2.18 -16.04
CA VAL A 5 14.23 1.85 -17.05
C VAL A 5 13.23 0.92 -16.39
N CYS A 6 11.99 1.36 -16.34
CA CYS A 6 10.87 0.66 -15.74
C CYS A 6 9.76 0.61 -16.79
N ASP A 7 9.09 -0.53 -16.92
CA ASP A 7 7.89 -0.62 -17.74
C ASP A 7 6.83 0.36 -17.22
N ASN A 8 6.08 0.97 -18.12
CA ASN A 8 4.96 1.84 -17.74
C ASN A 8 3.74 1.01 -17.28
N LEU A 9 3.93 0.26 -16.19
CA LEU A 9 3.01 -0.73 -15.65
C LEU A 9 2.64 -0.37 -14.21
N LEU A 10 1.34 -0.21 -13.96
CA LEU A 10 0.82 0.09 -12.63
C LEU A 10 0.43 -1.21 -11.93
N HIS A 11 1.17 -1.58 -10.89
CA HIS A 11 0.87 -2.73 -10.05
C HIS A 11 -0.23 -2.39 -9.05
N MET A 12 -1.31 -3.18 -9.02
CA MET A 12 -2.46 -2.94 -8.14
C MET A 12 -2.91 -4.21 -7.46
N GLU A 13 -3.22 -4.15 -6.16
CA GLU A 13 -3.89 -5.26 -5.46
C GLU A 13 -5.33 -5.45 -5.98
N SER A 14 -5.83 -6.68 -5.98
CA SER A 14 -7.14 -6.99 -6.58
C SER A 14 -8.34 -6.47 -5.78
N ARG A 15 -8.12 -6.01 -4.53
CA ARG A 15 -9.18 -5.46 -3.66
C ARG A 15 -9.65 -4.06 -4.03
N PHE A 16 -8.95 -3.37 -4.93
CA PHE A 16 -9.44 -2.10 -5.43
C PHE A 16 -10.77 -2.29 -6.17
N GLY A 17 -11.70 -1.37 -5.97
CA GLY A 17 -13.02 -1.41 -6.60
C GLY A 17 -12.94 -1.41 -8.13
N ALA A 18 -13.87 -2.11 -8.79
CA ALA A 18 -13.90 -2.23 -10.24
C ALA A 18 -14.02 -0.86 -10.94
N ASP A 19 -14.71 0.10 -10.31
CA ASP A 19 -14.82 1.49 -10.75
C ASP A 19 -13.46 2.19 -10.81
N VAL A 20 -12.62 2.03 -9.78
CA VAL A 20 -11.25 2.57 -9.73
C VAL A 20 -10.39 1.95 -10.84
N LEU A 21 -10.42 0.61 -10.97
CA LEU A 21 -9.64 -0.10 -11.97
C LEU A 21 -10.03 0.32 -13.40
N ASN A 22 -11.33 0.47 -13.67
CA ASN A 22 -11.83 0.89 -14.98
C ASN A 22 -11.49 2.35 -15.29
N SER A 23 -11.58 3.23 -14.30
CA SER A 23 -11.18 4.64 -14.45
C SER A 23 -9.70 4.78 -14.79
N LEU A 24 -8.83 3.98 -14.15
CA LEU A 24 -7.40 3.98 -14.45
C LEU A 24 -7.11 3.45 -15.86
N ARG A 25 -7.76 2.37 -16.29
CA ARG A 25 -7.65 1.87 -17.67
C ARG A 25 -8.11 2.91 -18.69
N ALA A 26 -9.22 3.59 -18.43
CA ALA A 26 -9.76 4.64 -19.31
C ALA A 26 -8.81 5.84 -19.45
N LYS A 27 -7.99 6.11 -18.42
CA LYS A 27 -6.92 7.12 -18.46
C LYS A 27 -5.63 6.64 -19.16
N GLY A 28 -5.60 5.41 -19.67
CA GLY A 28 -4.47 4.84 -20.41
C GLY A 28 -3.46 4.08 -19.56
N HIS A 29 -3.74 3.82 -18.27
CA HIS A 29 -2.85 3.02 -17.43
C HIS A 29 -2.94 1.54 -17.80
N GLN A 30 -1.78 0.90 -17.98
CA GLN A 30 -1.68 -0.55 -18.04
C GLN A 30 -1.60 -1.08 -16.61
N LEU A 31 -2.55 -1.95 -16.24
CA LEU A 31 -2.64 -2.48 -14.88
C LEU A 31 -2.09 -3.89 -14.81
N ASN A 32 -1.22 -4.15 -13.85
CA ASN A 32 -0.82 -5.49 -13.44
C ASN A 32 -1.48 -5.83 -12.11
N MET A 33 -2.40 -6.79 -12.13
CA MET A 33 -3.19 -7.15 -10.96
C MET A 33 -2.43 -8.16 -10.10
N MET A 34 -2.26 -7.82 -8.83
CA MET A 34 -1.71 -8.67 -7.78
C MET A 34 -2.84 -9.26 -6.94
N PRO A 35 -2.60 -10.37 -6.22
CA PRO A 35 -3.52 -10.84 -5.19
C PRO A 35 -3.84 -9.74 -4.18
N ASP A 36 -4.91 -9.96 -3.43
CA ASP A 36 -5.44 -8.99 -2.47
C ASP A 36 -4.40 -8.37 -1.54
N TRP A 37 -3.42 -9.15 -1.09
CA TRP A 37 -2.36 -8.69 -0.20
C TRP A 37 -0.97 -8.88 -0.82
N GLY A 38 -0.90 -8.82 -2.16
CA GLY A 38 0.31 -9.14 -2.93
C GLY A 38 1.28 -7.98 -3.12
N ALA A 39 0.96 -6.76 -2.67
CA ALA A 39 1.88 -5.64 -2.84
C ALA A 39 3.15 -5.79 -1.99
N GLN A 40 4.26 -5.23 -2.47
CA GLN A 40 5.57 -5.35 -1.82
C GLN A 40 5.76 -4.43 -0.60
N GLY A 41 4.80 -3.53 -0.33
CA GLY A 41 4.80 -2.67 0.86
C GLY A 41 4.93 -3.45 2.18
N SER A 42 5.37 -2.74 3.22
CA SER A 42 5.64 -3.27 4.56
C SER A 42 5.60 -2.14 5.58
N GLU A 43 4.42 -1.57 5.79
CA GLU A 43 4.25 -0.34 6.53
C GLU A 43 4.13 -0.55 8.06
N MET A 44 4.76 0.31 8.84
CA MET A 44 4.62 0.36 10.31
C MET A 44 4.35 1.81 10.70
N MET A 45 3.51 2.05 11.71
CA MET A 45 3.08 3.40 12.06
C MET A 45 2.98 3.62 13.57
N ILE A 46 3.30 4.83 14.01
CA ILE A 46 2.97 5.38 15.33
C ILE A 46 2.30 6.73 15.11
N GLN A 47 1.11 6.91 15.68
CA GLN A 47 0.39 8.18 15.72
C GLN A 47 0.40 8.73 17.14
N VAL A 48 0.68 10.03 17.28
CA VAL A 48 0.50 10.77 18.53
C VAL A 48 -0.86 11.45 18.49
N ASP A 49 -1.73 11.19 19.46
CA ASP A 49 -2.96 11.97 19.65
C ASP A 49 -2.59 13.35 20.22
N PRO A 50 -2.78 14.45 19.47
CA PRO A 50 -2.38 15.78 19.93
C PRO A 50 -3.22 16.29 21.12
N LYS A 51 -4.39 15.72 21.39
CA LYS A 51 -5.25 16.14 22.51
C LYS A 51 -4.87 15.48 23.82
N THR A 52 -4.49 14.21 23.78
CA THR A 52 -4.28 13.38 24.98
C THR A 52 -2.82 13.00 25.20
N GLY A 53 -1.98 13.08 24.17
CA GLY A 53 -0.61 12.57 24.18
C GLY A 53 -0.52 11.05 24.03
N ALA A 54 -1.65 10.34 23.85
CA ALA A 54 -1.65 8.89 23.66
C ALA A 54 -0.92 8.49 22.37
N LEU A 55 -0.30 7.30 22.38
CA LEU A 55 0.39 6.72 21.23
C LEU A 55 -0.43 5.56 20.66
N HIS A 56 -0.75 5.60 19.37
CA HIS A 56 -1.39 4.50 18.65
C HIS A 56 -0.39 3.85 17.70
N GLY A 57 -0.05 2.59 17.94
CA GLY A 57 0.82 1.79 17.06
C GLY A 57 0.02 0.95 16.06
N SER A 58 0.57 0.73 14.87
CA SER A 58 0.03 -0.20 13.87
C SER A 58 1.16 -0.94 13.16
N ALA A 59 0.92 -2.20 12.84
CA ALA A 59 1.78 -3.03 12.00
C ALA A 59 1.01 -3.49 10.77
N ASP A 60 1.68 -3.55 9.62
CA ASP A 60 1.11 -4.13 8.40
C ASP A 60 0.84 -5.63 8.62
N PRO A 61 -0.42 -6.08 8.48
CA PRO A 61 -0.80 -7.47 8.73
C PRO A 61 -0.19 -8.46 7.75
N ARG A 62 0.42 -8.00 6.65
CA ARG A 62 1.07 -8.87 5.64
C ARG A 62 2.46 -9.33 6.04
N ARG A 63 3.00 -8.78 7.13
CA ARG A 63 4.40 -8.95 7.52
C ARG A 63 4.47 -9.48 8.93
N ASP A 64 5.56 -10.18 9.22
CA ASP A 64 5.89 -10.59 10.59
C ASP A 64 6.38 -9.36 11.37
N GLY A 65 5.43 -8.48 11.71
CA GLY A 65 5.64 -7.23 12.40
C GLY A 65 4.57 -7.01 13.47
N TYR A 66 4.95 -6.40 14.58
CA TYR A 66 4.06 -6.14 15.71
C TYR A 66 4.18 -4.70 16.16
N ALA A 67 3.05 -4.11 16.56
CA ALA A 67 3.01 -2.86 17.31
C ALA A 67 2.86 -3.21 18.80
N ILE A 68 3.79 -2.74 19.63
CA ILE A 68 3.85 -3.04 21.07
C ILE A 68 4.05 -1.71 21.80
N GLY A 69 3.35 -1.52 22.93
CA GLY A 69 3.45 -0.34 23.77
C GLY A 69 3.51 -0.70 25.25
N TRP A 70 3.94 0.25 26.07
CA TRP A 70 4.00 0.18 27.53
C TRP A 70 3.57 1.53 28.12
#